data_AF-A0AAD9Q232-F1
#
_entry.id   AF-A0AAD9Q232-F1
#
_cell.length_a   1.000
_cell.length_b   1.000
_cell.length_c   1.000
_cell.angle_alpha   90.00
_cell.angle_beta   90.00
_cell.angle_gamma   90.00
#
_symmetry.space_group_name_H-M   'P 1'
#
loop_
_entity.id
_entity.type
_entity.pdbx_description
1 polymer ?
#
loop_
_entity_poly.entity_id
_entity_poly.type
_entity_poly.pdbx_seq_one_letter_code
_entity_poly.pdbx_strand_id
1 'polypeptide(L)'
;MKGGNLFIRAHGDDLGDFKKNCIHMKVVENVKSKDEDRPVLYRGEVTISLTRALKGTFYKYLVVKKGKMYWEDLSEFSFFGGYVNRGLKIQRDSIKAGGAMQHYLSKDKTAEYRKMALLGSLPKWKGFGVVDEEIQQMTATEAIEELDHVMYCFSDVWIEEYFNYHKKQPSQFDARKVNGPTFVMDCFFLWQPKHATVTRYCARIGCLILFVHLQCILLRFIRLAIDKFLYYYCSFHGLQQRQSVGLLSKKDNVRLPVRPSVTAFCSLDCKGFVHKFEIKRSFSIFQILTEHLRTKMAANVRDLAKSKVGLGSRVSAVVSSLAIVVLAYKHFVELKENELKSLLSCLALEADPTEEKCTVYEEILREFNSESIRAIAADAIERLCDRITKNTWTVDYEWLLAVPLLHFFKGDSKPFEEPEMGGPPDNSAWWGTEKLSLAKFDRFVKENFLDVLPRLASAFAVDRLLRRTVLCVINIWHVNEVSLIKLFSVPDLCVALMVFFPRSWVSKIKVRNYFGIKKVFEK
;
A
#
# COMPACT_ATOMS: atom_id res chain seq x y z
N MET A 1 25.01 1.07 -28.71
CA MET A 1 25.44 -0.13 -29.50
C MET A 1 25.32 0.12 -31.01
N LYS A 2 26.27 0.82 -31.65
CA LYS A 2 26.22 0.99 -33.12
C LYS A 2 26.68 -0.31 -33.82
N GLY A 3 25.80 -0.91 -34.63
CA GLY A 3 26.11 -2.02 -35.54
C GLY A 3 26.01 -3.45 -34.99
N GLY A 4 25.24 -3.70 -33.91
CA GLY A 4 24.96 -5.05 -33.43
C GLY A 4 23.45 -5.37 -33.49
N ASN A 5 23.10 -6.61 -33.84
CA ASN A 5 21.72 -7.08 -33.81
C ASN A 5 21.44 -7.76 -32.47
N LEU A 6 20.31 -7.42 -31.84
CA LEU A 6 19.87 -8.02 -30.57
C LEU A 6 18.81 -9.08 -30.84
N PHE A 7 18.97 -10.25 -30.23
CA PHE A 7 18.08 -11.39 -30.34
C PHE A 7 17.73 -11.95 -28.97
N ILE A 8 16.67 -12.74 -28.92
CA ILE A 8 16.39 -13.67 -27.82
C ILE A 8 16.54 -15.09 -28.37
N ARG A 9 17.16 -15.96 -27.56
CA ARG A 9 17.07 -17.41 -27.70
C ARG A 9 16.39 -18.00 -26.48
N ALA A 10 15.59 -19.03 -26.68
CA ALA A 10 14.80 -19.63 -25.63
C ALA A 10 14.72 -21.15 -25.77
N HIS A 11 14.32 -21.82 -24.70
CA HIS A 11 14.10 -23.25 -24.66
C HIS A 11 12.69 -23.61 -25.08
N GLY A 12 12.61 -24.69 -25.84
CA GLY A 12 11.41 -25.23 -26.42
C GLY A 12 11.62 -25.49 -27.89
N ASP A 13 11.07 -26.60 -28.35
CA ASP A 13 11.12 -27.07 -29.73
C ASP A 13 10.57 -26.00 -30.68
N ASP A 14 9.49 -25.31 -30.26
CA ASP A 14 8.86 -24.19 -30.95
C ASP A 14 9.71 -22.90 -30.95
N LEU A 15 10.71 -22.82 -30.07
CA LEU A 15 11.63 -21.70 -29.89
C LEU A 15 13.08 -22.02 -30.27
N GLY A 16 13.32 -23.23 -30.80
CA GLY A 16 14.60 -23.69 -31.30
C GLY A 16 15.64 -24.06 -30.24
N ASP A 17 15.24 -24.34 -29.00
CA ASP A 17 16.09 -24.89 -27.93
C ASP A 17 17.48 -24.25 -27.79
N PHE A 18 17.53 -22.92 -27.71
CA PHE A 18 18.78 -22.13 -27.69
C PHE A 18 19.70 -22.28 -28.92
N LYS A 19 19.33 -23.08 -29.92
CA LYS A 19 20.06 -23.27 -31.18
C LYS A 19 19.72 -22.21 -32.23
N LYS A 20 18.50 -21.65 -32.18
CA LYS A 20 18.01 -20.63 -33.14
C LYS A 20 17.65 -19.32 -32.43
N ASN A 21 17.80 -18.21 -33.15
CA ASN A 21 17.29 -16.92 -32.72
C ASN A 21 15.76 -16.93 -32.89
N CYS A 22 15.00 -16.96 -31.80
CA CYS A 22 13.53 -17.03 -31.87
C CYS A 22 12.88 -15.65 -31.93
N ILE A 23 13.55 -14.60 -31.42
CA ILE A 23 13.02 -13.24 -31.45
C ILE A 23 14.10 -12.30 -31.97
N HIS A 24 13.77 -11.49 -32.97
CA HIS A 24 14.59 -10.38 -33.43
C HIS A 24 14.10 -9.09 -32.79
N MET A 25 14.95 -8.45 -32.00
CA MET A 25 14.60 -7.26 -31.25
C MET A 25 14.82 -6.02 -32.12
N LYS A 26 13.77 -5.23 -32.32
CA LYS A 26 13.80 -3.97 -33.06
C LYS A 26 13.92 -2.79 -32.11
N VAL A 27 14.67 -1.77 -32.49
CA VAL A 27 14.70 -0.48 -31.76
C VAL A 27 13.35 0.21 -31.96
N VAL A 28 12.67 0.58 -30.87
CA VAL A 28 11.36 1.25 -30.93
C VAL A 28 11.51 2.75 -30.71
N GLU A 29 12.28 3.14 -29.70
CA GLU A 29 12.54 4.54 -29.40
C GLU A 29 14.05 4.75 -29.38
N ASN A 30 14.56 5.40 -30.43
CA ASN A 30 15.74 6.22 -30.31
C ASN A 30 15.24 7.60 -29.91
N VAL A 31 15.19 7.88 -28.61
CA VAL A 31 14.95 9.25 -28.16
C VAL A 31 15.99 10.12 -28.86
N LYS A 32 15.55 11.03 -29.74
CA LYS A 32 16.39 11.88 -30.61
C LYS A 32 17.19 12.93 -29.82
N SER A 33 17.92 12.46 -28.81
CA SER A 33 18.81 13.24 -27.98
C SER A 33 20.20 13.13 -28.55
N LYS A 34 20.96 14.24 -28.53
CA LYS A 34 22.35 14.29 -28.97
C LYS A 34 23.30 13.48 -28.06
N ASP A 35 22.80 13.02 -26.91
CA ASP A 35 23.57 12.26 -25.93
C ASP A 35 23.66 10.78 -26.35
N GLU A 36 24.87 10.31 -26.65
CA GLU A 36 25.12 8.93 -27.11
C GLU A 36 24.89 7.87 -26.02
N ASP A 37 24.73 8.30 -24.76
CA ASP A 37 24.61 7.43 -23.57
C ASP A 37 23.17 7.11 -23.17
N ARG A 38 22.16 7.63 -23.89
CA ARG A 38 20.75 7.32 -23.57
C ARG A 38 20.42 5.85 -23.85
N PRO A 39 19.62 5.20 -22.99
CA PRO A 39 19.19 3.84 -23.23
C PRO A 39 18.34 3.74 -24.50
N VAL A 40 18.51 2.62 -25.19
CA VAL A 40 17.76 2.28 -26.39
C VAL A 40 16.71 1.25 -26.02
N LEU A 41 15.44 1.56 -26.28
CA LEU A 41 14.35 0.60 -26.06
C LEU A 41 14.28 -0.37 -27.23
N TYR A 42 14.31 -1.66 -26.91
CA TYR A 42 14.15 -2.74 -27.86
C TYR A 42 12.84 -3.49 -27.62
N ARG A 43 12.08 -3.77 -28.69
CA ARG A 43 10.87 -4.62 -28.65
C ARG A 43 11.02 -5.79 -29.60
N GLY A 44 10.56 -6.94 -29.16
CA GLY A 44 10.41 -8.13 -29.99
C GLY A 44 9.09 -8.81 -29.66
N GLU A 45 8.56 -9.54 -30.62
CA GLU A 45 7.30 -10.26 -30.50
C GLU A 45 7.54 -11.73 -30.86
N VAL A 46 6.86 -12.63 -30.15
CA VAL A 46 6.94 -14.07 -30.38
C VAL A 46 5.60 -14.70 -30.09
N THR A 47 5.24 -15.69 -30.89
CA THR A 47 4.09 -16.55 -30.65
C THR A 47 4.59 -17.86 -30.03
N ILE A 48 4.04 -18.22 -28.86
CA ILE A 48 4.35 -19.48 -28.19
C ILE A 48 3.12 -20.39 -28.18
N SER A 49 3.35 -21.70 -28.22
CA SER A 49 2.25 -22.66 -28.09
C SER A 49 1.58 -22.58 -26.71
N LEU A 50 0.29 -22.93 -26.62
CA LEU A 50 -0.45 -22.95 -25.35
C LEU A 50 0.22 -23.88 -24.33
N THR A 51 0.69 -25.04 -24.79
CA THR A 51 1.45 -25.99 -23.98
C THR A 51 2.74 -25.39 -23.45
N ARG A 52 3.47 -24.60 -24.26
CA ARG A 52 4.67 -23.89 -23.83
C ARG A 52 4.36 -22.78 -22.82
N ALA A 53 3.31 -21.99 -23.07
CA ALA A 53 2.85 -20.95 -22.14
C ALA A 53 2.52 -21.53 -20.76
N LEU A 54 1.87 -22.70 -20.71
CA LEU A 54 1.53 -23.42 -19.48
C LEU A 54 2.75 -23.99 -18.75
N LYS A 55 3.71 -24.55 -19.49
CA LYS A 55 4.95 -25.11 -18.92
C LYS A 55 5.92 -24.01 -18.46
N GLY A 56 5.88 -22.86 -19.13
CA GLY A 56 6.93 -21.86 -19.08
C GLY A 56 8.07 -22.16 -20.06
N THR A 57 8.95 -21.19 -20.23
CA THR A 57 10.19 -21.29 -21.01
C THR A 57 11.31 -20.56 -20.28
N PHE A 58 12.55 -20.80 -20.70
CA PHE A 58 13.69 -20.02 -20.27
C PHE A 58 14.38 -19.43 -21.48
N TYR A 59 14.90 -18.23 -21.32
CA TYR A 59 15.43 -17.44 -22.41
C TYR A 59 16.61 -16.59 -21.97
N LYS A 60 17.35 -16.10 -22.96
CA LYS A 60 18.50 -15.22 -22.76
C LYS A 60 18.68 -14.27 -23.93
N TYR A 61 19.08 -13.05 -23.63
CA TYR A 61 19.44 -12.10 -24.68
C TYR A 61 20.79 -12.44 -25.29
N LEU A 62 20.88 -12.24 -26.61
CA LEU A 62 22.05 -12.49 -27.42
C LEU A 62 22.30 -11.28 -28.31
N VAL A 63 23.48 -10.67 -28.20
CA VAL A 63 23.94 -9.67 -29.16
C VAL A 63 24.87 -10.33 -30.16
N VAL A 64 24.60 -10.13 -31.46
CA VAL A 64 25.46 -10.58 -32.54
C VAL A 64 26.13 -9.36 -33.17
N LYS A 65 27.46 -9.29 -33.11
CA LYS A 65 28.26 -8.22 -33.69
C LYS A 65 29.40 -8.81 -34.50
N LYS A 66 29.44 -8.53 -35.81
CA LYS A 66 30.45 -9.06 -36.75
C LYS A 66 30.61 -10.59 -36.64
N GLY A 67 29.49 -11.32 -36.61
CA GLY A 67 29.48 -12.79 -36.48
C GLY A 67 29.79 -13.35 -35.09
N LYS A 68 30.28 -12.53 -34.15
CA LYS A 68 30.54 -12.94 -32.77
C LYS A 68 29.27 -12.82 -31.91
N MET A 69 29.07 -13.82 -31.05
CA MET A 69 27.92 -13.95 -30.16
C MET A 69 28.29 -13.51 -28.74
N TYR A 70 27.49 -12.61 -28.17
CA TYR A 70 27.65 -12.07 -26.82
C TYR A 70 26.37 -12.30 -26.02
N TRP A 71 26.42 -13.20 -25.05
CA TRP A 71 25.30 -13.52 -24.19
C TRP A 71 25.14 -12.52 -23.06
N GLU A 72 23.92 -12.37 -22.58
CA GLU A 72 23.63 -11.65 -21.35
C GLU A 72 24.36 -12.26 -20.15
N ASP A 73 24.80 -11.42 -19.22
CA ASP A 73 25.37 -11.86 -17.95
C ASP A 73 24.33 -11.68 -16.83
N LEU A 74 23.93 -12.79 -16.22
CA LEU A 74 22.96 -12.86 -15.12
C LEU A 74 23.59 -13.42 -13.83
N SER A 75 24.91 -13.31 -13.69
CA SER A 75 25.66 -13.81 -12.54
C SER A 75 25.15 -13.29 -11.19
N GLU A 76 24.53 -12.11 -11.13
CA GLU A 76 23.90 -11.56 -9.91
C GLU A 76 22.75 -12.44 -9.37
N PHE A 77 22.13 -13.22 -10.25
CA PHE A 77 21.07 -14.15 -9.90
C PHE A 77 21.58 -15.55 -9.58
N SER A 78 22.85 -15.84 -9.85
CA SER A 78 23.43 -17.14 -9.54
C SER A 78 23.67 -17.30 -8.05
N PHE A 79 23.41 -18.49 -7.51
CA PHE A 79 23.84 -18.86 -6.17
C PHE A 79 25.26 -19.48 -6.17
N PHE A 80 25.61 -20.20 -7.23
CA PHE A 80 26.84 -21.00 -7.30
C PHE A 80 27.89 -20.44 -8.28
N GLY A 81 27.70 -19.22 -8.79
CA GLY A 81 28.50 -18.68 -9.90
C GLY A 81 28.24 -19.37 -11.26
N GLY A 82 27.15 -20.12 -11.36
CA GLY A 82 26.71 -20.84 -12.56
C GLY A 82 26.03 -19.96 -13.61
N TYR A 83 25.74 -20.59 -14.76
CA TYR A 83 24.96 -19.96 -15.82
C TYR A 83 23.50 -19.85 -15.41
N VAL A 84 22.98 -18.62 -15.48
CA VAL A 84 21.56 -18.35 -15.23
C VAL A 84 20.87 -17.96 -16.53
N ASN A 85 19.68 -18.49 -16.72
CA ASN A 85 18.72 -18.07 -17.74
C ASN A 85 17.54 -17.36 -17.09
N ARG A 86 16.87 -16.49 -17.85
CA ARG A 86 15.61 -15.88 -17.42
C ARG A 86 14.50 -16.90 -17.60
N GLY A 87 13.61 -17.02 -16.63
CA GLY A 87 12.37 -17.78 -16.75
C GLY A 87 11.24 -16.88 -17.23
N LEU A 88 10.42 -17.38 -18.13
CA LEU A 88 9.13 -16.81 -18.48
C LEU A 88 8.05 -17.83 -18.09
N LYS A 89 7.22 -17.48 -17.12
CA LYS A 89 6.09 -18.28 -16.68
C LYS A 89 4.84 -17.41 -16.61
N ILE A 90 3.91 -17.67 -17.52
CA ILE A 90 2.63 -16.96 -17.56
C ILE A 90 1.71 -17.59 -16.53
N GLN A 91 1.01 -16.77 -15.74
CA GLN A 91 0.03 -17.30 -14.79
C GLN A 91 -1.09 -18.00 -15.56
N ARG A 92 -1.52 -19.16 -15.05
CA ARG A 92 -2.47 -20.04 -15.75
C ARG A 92 -3.74 -19.31 -16.15
N ASP A 93 -4.23 -18.43 -15.27
CA ASP A 93 -5.47 -17.69 -15.45
C ASP A 93 -5.33 -16.53 -16.45
N SER A 94 -4.10 -16.11 -16.75
CA SER A 94 -3.80 -15.08 -17.76
C SER A 94 -3.58 -15.66 -19.16
N ILE A 95 -3.52 -16.99 -19.29
CA ILE A 95 -3.28 -17.64 -20.58
C ILE A 95 -4.60 -17.71 -21.35
N LYS A 96 -4.73 -16.87 -22.38
CA LYS A 96 -5.83 -16.88 -23.34
C LYS A 96 -5.28 -16.91 -24.77
N ALA A 97 -5.98 -17.59 -25.67
CA ALA A 97 -5.65 -17.55 -27.10
C ALA A 97 -5.71 -16.10 -27.60
N GLY A 98 -4.66 -15.66 -28.31
CA GLY A 98 -4.54 -14.26 -28.76
C GLY A 98 -4.17 -13.26 -27.67
N GLY A 99 -3.86 -13.70 -26.44
CA GLY A 99 -3.37 -12.82 -25.38
C GLY A 99 -1.98 -12.25 -25.70
N ALA A 100 -1.77 -10.97 -25.39
CA ALA A 100 -0.47 -10.31 -25.44
C ALA A 100 0.09 -10.14 -24.03
N MET A 101 1.38 -10.41 -23.85
CA MET A 101 2.11 -10.16 -22.60
C MET A 101 3.32 -9.28 -22.92
N GLN A 102 3.49 -8.20 -22.15
CA GLN A 102 4.66 -7.34 -22.26
C GLN A 102 5.66 -7.68 -21.16
N HIS A 103 6.94 -7.70 -21.50
CA HIS A 103 8.02 -7.97 -20.57
C HIS A 103 9.07 -6.87 -20.70
N TYR A 104 9.38 -6.21 -19.59
CA TYR A 104 10.26 -5.05 -19.55
C TYR A 104 11.57 -5.41 -18.88
N LEU A 105 12.71 -5.13 -19.54
CA LEU A 105 14.04 -5.43 -19.00
C LEU A 105 15.08 -4.39 -19.43
N SER A 106 15.96 -4.02 -18.49
CA SER A 106 17.17 -3.24 -18.74
C SER A 106 18.37 -4.17 -18.82
N LYS A 107 19.25 -3.95 -19.81
CA LYS A 107 20.50 -4.71 -19.98
C LYS A 107 21.61 -4.24 -19.04
N ASP A 108 21.60 -2.97 -18.65
CA ASP A 108 22.68 -2.40 -17.84
C ASP A 108 22.36 -2.43 -16.34
N LYS A 109 23.39 -2.74 -15.55
CA LYS A 109 23.34 -3.04 -14.12
C LYS A 109 23.16 -1.79 -13.23
N THR A 110 23.02 -0.60 -13.81
CA THR A 110 22.87 0.62 -13.01
C THR A 110 21.42 0.81 -12.57
N ALA A 111 21.24 1.30 -11.34
CA ALA A 111 19.93 1.64 -10.79
C ALA A 111 19.17 2.65 -11.68
N GLU A 112 19.92 3.50 -12.41
CA GLU A 112 19.38 4.49 -13.33
C GLU A 112 18.65 3.87 -14.51
N TYR A 113 19.23 2.87 -15.20
CA TYR A 113 18.54 2.24 -16.32
C TYR A 113 17.31 1.44 -15.89
N ARG A 114 17.35 0.82 -14.70
CA ARG A 114 16.16 0.17 -14.13
C ARG A 114 15.08 1.20 -13.78
N LYS A 115 15.46 2.40 -13.33
CA LYS A 115 14.53 3.51 -13.09
C LYS A 115 13.91 3.97 -14.41
N MET A 116 14.71 4.16 -15.45
CA MET A 116 14.20 4.54 -16.78
C MET A 116 13.29 3.46 -17.37
N ALA A 117 13.68 2.18 -17.25
CA ALA A 117 12.86 1.07 -17.71
C ALA A 117 11.51 1.04 -16.98
N LEU A 118 11.51 1.16 -15.64
CA LEU A 118 10.28 1.21 -14.87
C LEU A 118 9.39 2.38 -15.31
N LEU A 119 9.93 3.59 -15.35
CA LEU A 119 9.19 4.79 -15.72
C LEU A 119 8.62 4.67 -17.15
N GLY A 120 9.40 4.16 -18.10
CA GLY A 120 8.94 3.91 -19.47
C GLY A 120 7.97 2.74 -19.61
N SER A 121 7.81 1.92 -18.57
CA SER A 121 6.84 0.82 -18.51
C SER A 121 5.56 1.20 -17.77
N LEU A 122 5.53 2.35 -17.09
CA LEU A 122 4.33 2.79 -16.41
C LEU A 122 3.20 3.02 -17.43
N PRO A 123 1.94 2.70 -17.08
CA PRO A 123 0.82 2.97 -17.96
C PRO A 123 0.78 4.45 -18.32
N LYS A 124 0.71 4.77 -19.62
CA LYS A 124 0.62 6.14 -20.14
C LYS A 124 -0.79 6.73 -19.96
N TRP A 125 -1.39 6.53 -18.79
CA TRP A 125 -2.73 6.98 -18.46
C TRP A 125 -2.73 8.43 -17.99
N LYS A 126 -3.74 9.22 -18.39
CA LYS A 126 -3.89 10.65 -18.00
C LYS A 126 -3.80 10.88 -16.48
N GLY A 127 -4.24 9.89 -15.70
CA GLY A 127 -4.24 9.95 -14.24
C GLY A 127 -2.90 9.60 -13.58
N PHE A 128 -1.90 9.11 -14.32
CA PHE A 128 -0.51 8.95 -13.83
C PHE A 128 0.47 9.90 -14.52
N GLY A 129 0.22 10.22 -15.80
CA GLY A 129 1.13 11.03 -16.62
C GLY A 129 1.30 12.48 -16.16
N VAL A 130 2.47 13.02 -16.51
CA VAL A 130 2.79 14.46 -16.52
C VAL A 130 2.52 15.00 -17.93
N VAL A 131 2.26 16.30 -18.07
CA VAL A 131 1.61 16.99 -19.21
C VAL A 131 2.22 16.75 -20.61
N ASP A 132 3.41 16.14 -20.73
CA ASP A 132 4.18 16.06 -21.97
C ASP A 132 4.34 14.65 -22.58
N GLU A 133 3.64 13.64 -22.06
CA GLU A 133 3.70 12.27 -22.58
C GLU A 133 2.51 11.92 -23.49
N GLU A 134 2.73 11.06 -24.49
CA GLU A 134 1.67 10.55 -25.36
C GLU A 134 0.68 9.70 -24.54
N ILE A 135 -0.45 10.30 -24.18
CA ILE A 135 -1.46 9.66 -23.33
C ILE A 135 -2.15 8.55 -24.12
N GLN A 136 -2.12 7.33 -23.57
CA GLN A 136 -2.92 6.22 -24.05
C GLN A 136 -4.33 6.30 -23.46
N GLN A 137 -5.33 6.10 -24.31
CA GLN A 137 -6.72 6.00 -23.86
C GLN A 137 -6.91 4.67 -23.15
N MET A 138 -7.11 4.74 -21.83
CA MET A 138 -7.46 3.62 -20.96
C MET A 138 -8.21 4.15 -19.74
N THR A 139 -8.94 3.28 -19.07
CA THR A 139 -9.64 3.52 -17.81
C THR A 139 -8.69 3.44 -16.61
N ALA A 140 -9.08 4.01 -15.46
CA ALA A 140 -8.34 3.84 -14.21
C ALA A 140 -8.16 2.36 -13.83
N THR A 141 -9.17 1.51 -14.04
CA THR A 141 -9.09 0.06 -13.82
C THR A 141 -7.98 -0.57 -14.65
N GLU A 142 -7.97 -0.34 -15.98
CA GLU A 142 -6.95 -0.89 -16.87
C GLU A 142 -5.55 -0.39 -16.50
N ALA A 143 -5.42 0.90 -16.14
CA ALA A 143 -4.14 1.48 -15.72
C ALA A 143 -3.61 0.85 -14.43
N ILE A 144 -4.47 0.59 -13.44
CA ILE A 144 -4.08 -0.09 -12.19
C ILE A 144 -3.63 -1.52 -12.47
N GLU A 145 -4.38 -2.27 -13.29
CA GLU A 145 -4.04 -3.65 -13.64
C GLU A 145 -2.74 -3.74 -14.44
N GLU A 146 -2.53 -2.83 -15.40
CA GLU A 146 -1.28 -2.75 -16.16
C GLU A 146 -0.10 -2.41 -15.24
N LEU A 147 -0.28 -1.49 -14.29
CA LEU A 147 0.76 -1.19 -13.30
C LEU A 147 1.03 -2.38 -12.36
N ASP A 148 0.01 -3.14 -11.94
CA ASP A 148 0.21 -4.37 -11.17
C ASP A 148 1.08 -5.36 -11.94
N HIS A 149 0.84 -5.52 -13.25
CA HIS A 149 1.65 -6.36 -14.11
C HIS A 149 3.10 -5.88 -14.19
N VAL A 150 3.30 -4.56 -14.35
CA VAL A 150 4.64 -3.96 -14.32
C VAL A 150 5.32 -4.23 -12.98
N MET A 151 4.67 -3.93 -11.86
CA MET A 151 5.21 -4.16 -10.53
C MET A 151 5.60 -5.62 -10.31
N TYR A 152 4.73 -6.56 -10.72
CA TYR A 152 5.00 -7.99 -10.68
C TYR A 152 6.25 -8.38 -11.49
N CYS A 153 6.38 -7.88 -12.73
CA CYS A 153 7.51 -8.16 -13.62
C CYS A 153 8.84 -7.67 -13.06
N PHE A 154 8.85 -6.58 -12.29
CA PHE A 154 10.07 -6.02 -11.72
C PHE A 154 10.37 -6.54 -10.30
N SER A 155 9.39 -7.02 -9.54
CA SER A 155 9.59 -7.55 -8.19
C SER A 155 10.05 -9.01 -8.20
N ASP A 156 9.49 -9.83 -9.09
CA ASP A 156 9.75 -11.27 -9.14
C ASP A 156 10.32 -11.67 -10.49
N VAL A 157 11.62 -11.97 -10.54
CA VAL A 157 12.24 -12.54 -11.73
C VAL A 157 12.31 -14.05 -11.56
N TRP A 158 11.63 -14.79 -12.45
CA TRP A 158 11.88 -16.21 -12.58
C TRP A 158 13.24 -16.41 -13.20
N ILE A 159 14.04 -17.29 -12.61
CA ILE A 159 15.34 -17.69 -13.14
C ILE A 159 15.42 -19.21 -13.20
N GLU A 160 16.24 -19.68 -14.13
CA GLU A 160 16.66 -21.08 -14.21
C GLU A 160 18.17 -21.15 -13.95
N GLU A 161 18.54 -21.98 -12.98
CA GLU A 161 19.93 -22.28 -12.61
C GLU A 161 20.03 -23.79 -12.38
N TYR A 162 20.89 -24.47 -13.16
CA TYR A 162 21.03 -25.95 -13.14
C TYR A 162 19.69 -26.70 -13.28
N PHE A 163 18.86 -26.30 -14.22
CA PHE A 163 17.53 -26.85 -14.51
C PHE A 163 16.50 -26.68 -13.40
N ASN A 164 16.83 -25.94 -12.34
CA ASN A 164 15.91 -25.65 -11.25
C ASN A 164 15.28 -24.26 -11.40
N TYR A 165 14.01 -24.18 -11.05
CA TYR A 165 13.21 -22.95 -11.16
C TYR A 165 13.12 -22.28 -9.82
N HIS A 166 13.58 -21.03 -9.75
CA HIS A 166 13.45 -20.23 -8.56
C HIS A 166 12.95 -18.83 -8.93
N LYS A 167 12.05 -18.29 -8.11
CA LYS A 167 11.82 -16.84 -8.11
C LYS A 167 12.95 -16.21 -7.33
N LYS A 168 13.60 -15.20 -7.91
CA LYS A 168 14.63 -14.45 -7.22
C LYS A 168 14.32 -12.97 -7.36
N GLN A 169 14.37 -12.27 -6.23
CA GLN A 169 14.39 -10.82 -6.23
C GLN A 169 15.81 -10.37 -6.61
N PRO A 170 15.97 -9.35 -7.47
CA PRO A 170 17.28 -8.81 -7.78
C PRO A 170 18.05 -8.47 -6.49
N SER A 171 19.36 -8.71 -6.41
CA SER A 171 20.14 -8.46 -5.18
C SER A 171 20.12 -7.00 -4.71
N GLN A 172 19.86 -6.07 -5.64
CA GLN A 172 19.68 -4.64 -5.37
C GLN A 172 18.26 -4.29 -4.90
N PHE A 173 17.32 -5.23 -5.00
CA PHE A 173 15.94 -5.10 -4.55
C PHE A 173 15.86 -5.48 -3.07
N ASP A 174 15.72 -4.48 -2.21
CA ASP A 174 15.56 -4.70 -0.78
C ASP A 174 14.11 -4.42 -0.38
N ALA A 175 13.24 -5.43 -0.55
CA ALA A 175 11.87 -5.37 -0.06
C ALA A 175 11.81 -5.17 1.47
N ARG A 176 12.84 -5.61 2.20
CA ARG A 176 12.91 -5.52 3.66
C ARG A 176 13.20 -4.10 4.14
N LYS A 177 13.86 -3.25 3.33
CA LYS A 177 14.01 -1.81 3.62
C LYS A 177 12.73 -0.99 3.42
N VAL A 178 11.72 -1.55 2.75
CA VAL A 178 10.40 -0.92 2.57
C VAL A 178 9.45 -1.29 3.71
N ASN A 179 9.83 -2.24 4.57
CA ASN A 179 9.07 -2.59 5.75
C ASN A 179 9.78 -2.05 7.00
N GLY A 180 9.26 -0.95 7.56
CA GLY A 180 9.59 -0.55 8.92
C GLY A 180 9.44 -1.70 9.93
N PRO A 181 10.17 -1.68 11.06
CA PRO A 181 10.27 -2.82 11.95
C PRO A 181 9.05 -2.93 12.87
N THR A 182 7.89 -3.35 12.35
CA THR A 182 6.76 -3.93 13.10
C THR A 182 5.56 -4.17 12.17
N PHE A 183 5.65 -5.16 11.27
CA PHE A 183 4.44 -5.80 10.76
C PHE A 183 4.70 -7.30 10.61
N VAL A 184 4.25 -8.06 11.59
CA VAL A 184 4.13 -9.51 11.50
C VAL A 184 3.03 -9.78 10.47
N MET A 185 3.41 -10.30 9.30
CA MET A 185 2.49 -10.75 8.26
C MET A 185 1.70 -11.98 8.76
N ASP A 186 0.47 -11.76 9.18
CA ASP A 186 -0.59 -12.78 9.03
C ASP A 186 -1.09 -12.71 7.58
N CYS A 187 -0.30 -13.24 6.64
CA CYS A 187 -0.74 -13.47 5.27
C CYS A 187 -1.51 -14.78 5.19
N PHE A 188 -2.81 -14.75 5.49
CA PHE A 188 -3.75 -15.69 4.90
C PHE A 188 -4.04 -15.23 3.46
N PHE A 189 -3.58 -16.00 2.49
CA PHE A 189 -4.02 -15.86 1.11
C PHE A 189 -5.55 -15.99 1.07
N LEU A 190 -6.24 -14.90 0.70
CA LEU A 190 -7.63 -14.91 0.28
C LEU A 190 -7.71 -15.61 -1.09
N TRP A 191 -7.83 -16.93 -1.05
CA TRP A 191 -8.36 -17.73 -2.14
C TRP A 191 -9.61 -18.42 -1.58
N GLN A 192 -10.79 -18.04 -2.05
CA GLN A 192 -12.03 -18.73 -1.68
C GLN A 192 -12.20 -19.97 -2.58
N PRO A 193 -12.17 -21.20 -2.04
CA PRO A 193 -12.62 -22.37 -2.77
C PRO A 193 -14.15 -22.39 -2.71
N LYS A 194 -14.80 -22.25 -3.86
CA LYS A 194 -16.12 -22.85 -4.02
C LYS A 194 -15.94 -24.36 -3.83
N HIS A 195 -16.76 -24.94 -2.95
CA HIS A 195 -16.88 -26.36 -2.55
C HIS A 195 -16.26 -26.72 -1.18
N ALA A 196 -17.19 -27.04 -0.28
CA ALA A 196 -17.02 -27.38 1.12
C ALA A 196 -16.52 -28.82 1.33
N THR A 197 -15.53 -29.01 2.21
CA THR A 197 -15.48 -30.04 3.30
C THR A 197 -14.10 -30.05 4.00
N VAL A 198 -13.70 -28.97 4.68
CA VAL A 198 -12.56 -29.01 5.64
C VAL A 198 -12.82 -28.08 6.82
N THR A 199 -13.91 -28.29 7.57
CA THR A 199 -14.29 -27.39 8.68
C THR A 199 -14.04 -27.95 10.09
N ARG A 200 -13.47 -29.16 10.24
CA ARG A 200 -13.29 -29.77 11.58
C ARG A 200 -11.87 -29.75 12.16
N TYR A 201 -10.84 -29.49 11.35
CA TYR A 201 -9.45 -29.50 11.85
C TYR A 201 -8.94 -28.12 12.31
N CYS A 202 -9.36 -27.03 11.64
CA CYS A 202 -8.89 -25.68 11.98
C CYS A 202 -9.51 -25.13 13.28
N ALA A 203 -10.75 -25.51 13.61
CA ALA A 203 -11.42 -25.07 14.84
C ALA A 203 -10.76 -25.59 16.13
N ARG A 204 -10.14 -26.78 16.09
CA ARG A 204 -9.45 -27.36 17.26
C ARG A 204 -8.11 -26.70 17.55
N ILE A 205 -7.37 -26.30 16.51
CA ILE A 205 -6.07 -25.63 16.67
C ILE A 205 -6.27 -24.17 17.10
N GLY A 206 -7.26 -23.48 16.53
CA GLY A 206 -7.63 -22.12 16.93
C GLY A 206 -8.03 -22.02 18.41
N CYS A 207 -8.87 -22.96 18.90
CA CYS A 207 -9.26 -22.99 20.32
C CYS A 207 -8.08 -23.29 21.26
N LEU A 208 -7.11 -24.13 20.86
CA LEU A 208 -5.95 -24.42 21.70
C LEU A 208 -5.03 -23.20 21.84
N ILE A 209 -4.82 -22.46 20.75
CA ILE A 209 -4.00 -21.24 20.75
C ILE A 209 -4.68 -20.13 21.58
N LEU A 210 -6.01 -19.97 21.44
CA LEU A 210 -6.77 -19.01 22.25
C LEU A 210 -6.73 -19.35 23.73
N PHE A 211 -6.80 -20.64 24.08
CA PHE A 211 -6.76 -21.11 25.46
C PHE A 211 -5.38 -20.88 26.11
N VAL A 212 -4.29 -21.14 25.39
CA VAL A 212 -2.93 -20.86 25.86
C VAL A 212 -2.70 -19.35 26.01
N HIS A 213 -3.20 -18.53 25.09
CA HIS A 213 -3.11 -17.07 25.23
C HIS A 213 -3.92 -16.52 26.40
N LEU A 214 -5.14 -17.03 26.64
CA LEU A 214 -5.91 -16.63 27.82
C LEU A 214 -5.21 -17.04 29.12
N GLN A 215 -4.60 -18.23 29.19
CA GLN A 215 -3.84 -18.65 30.37
C GLN A 215 -2.62 -17.76 30.61
N CYS A 216 -1.89 -17.35 29.56
CA CYS A 216 -0.76 -16.42 29.69
C CYS A 216 -1.19 -15.02 30.15
N ILE A 217 -2.34 -14.53 29.68
CA ILE A 217 -2.91 -13.23 30.11
C ILE A 217 -3.35 -13.32 31.57
N LEU A 218 -4.03 -14.40 31.96
CA LEU A 218 -4.47 -14.61 33.34
C LEU A 218 -3.27 -14.70 34.30
N LEU A 219 -2.20 -15.40 33.91
CA LEU A 219 -0.96 -15.48 34.70
C LEU A 219 -0.25 -14.12 34.81
N ARG A 220 -0.30 -13.26 33.79
CA ARG A 220 0.21 -11.88 33.87
C ARG A 220 -0.62 -11.01 34.80
N PHE A 221 -1.94 -11.15 34.80
CA PHE A 221 -2.82 -10.44 35.73
C PHE A 221 -2.62 -10.92 37.18
N ILE A 222 -2.47 -12.23 37.39
CA ILE A 222 -2.15 -12.80 38.70
C ILE A 222 -0.79 -12.29 39.19
N ARG A 223 0.23 -12.25 38.32
CA ARG A 223 1.56 -11.71 38.67
C ARG A 223 1.51 -10.22 39.01
N LEU A 224 0.79 -9.41 38.24
CA LEU A 224 0.59 -7.99 38.54
C LEU A 224 -0.20 -7.76 39.84
N ALA A 225 -1.17 -8.63 40.14
CA ALA A 225 -1.91 -8.60 41.39
C ALA A 225 -1.02 -8.99 42.57
N ILE A 226 -0.16 -10.00 42.42
CA ILE A 226 0.84 -10.42 43.42
C ILE A 226 1.88 -9.32 43.63
N ASP A 227 2.39 -8.69 42.57
CA ASP A 227 3.38 -7.62 42.67
C ASP A 227 2.79 -6.37 43.35
N LYS A 228 1.52 -6.03 43.05
CA LYS A 228 0.80 -4.97 43.77
C LYS A 228 0.51 -5.34 45.23
N PHE A 229 0.17 -6.60 45.49
CA PHE A 229 -0.08 -7.10 46.84
C PHE A 229 1.22 -7.08 47.67
N LEU A 230 2.34 -7.52 47.10
CA LEU A 230 3.68 -7.47 47.70
C LEU A 230 4.17 -6.04 47.90
N TYR A 231 3.89 -5.14 46.96
CA TYR A 231 4.21 -3.71 47.11
C TYR A 231 3.44 -3.08 48.29
N TYR A 232 2.14 -3.40 48.42
CA TYR A 232 1.34 -2.97 49.57
C TYR A 232 1.80 -3.63 50.87
N TYR A 233 2.16 -4.91 50.85
CA TYR A 233 2.60 -5.67 52.01
C TYR A 233 3.97 -5.19 52.53
N CYS A 234 4.92 -4.91 51.63
CA CYS A 234 6.23 -4.35 51.96
C CYS A 234 6.15 -2.88 52.40
N SER A 235 5.15 -2.12 51.94
CA SER A 235 4.91 -0.76 52.43
C SER A 235 4.30 -0.73 53.84
N PHE A 236 3.68 -1.84 54.29
CA PHE A 236 3.03 -1.92 55.60
C PHE A 236 3.95 -2.48 56.71
N HIS A 237 4.98 -3.25 56.35
CA HIS A 237 6.00 -3.72 57.30
C HIS A 237 7.34 -3.03 57.06
N GLY A 238 7.52 -1.88 57.70
CA GLY A 238 8.80 -1.18 57.75
C GLY A 238 9.87 -2.04 58.43
N LEU A 239 10.84 -2.52 57.65
CA LEU A 239 12.06 -3.15 58.15
C LEU A 239 13.28 -2.34 57.67
N GLN A 240 13.81 -1.55 58.60
CA GLN A 240 15.16 -1.00 58.58
C GLN A 240 16.19 -2.13 58.63
N GLN A 241 17.19 -2.14 57.74
CA GLN A 241 18.60 -2.13 58.16
C GLN A 241 19.62 -2.00 56.99
N ARG A 242 20.45 -0.96 57.16
CA ARG A 242 21.92 -0.84 57.02
C ARG A 242 22.67 -1.25 55.74
N GLN A 243 23.41 -0.24 55.26
CA GLN A 243 24.62 -0.28 54.42
C GLN A 243 25.83 -0.88 55.15
N SER A 244 26.74 -1.54 54.41
CA SER A 244 28.21 -1.33 54.43
C SER A 244 28.94 -2.29 53.45
N VAL A 245 29.65 -1.77 52.43
CA VAL A 245 31.13 -1.68 52.26
C VAL A 245 31.88 -3.01 52.08
N GLY A 246 32.72 -3.12 51.03
CA GLY A 246 33.79 -4.13 50.97
C GLY A 246 34.43 -4.36 49.59
N LEU A 247 35.72 -4.02 49.47
CA LEU A 247 36.63 -4.08 48.31
C LEU A 247 37.37 -5.45 48.18
N LEU A 248 38.20 -5.60 47.10
CA LEU A 248 39.32 -6.56 46.84
C LEU A 248 38.96 -7.82 46.01
N SER A 249 39.76 -8.41 45.10
CA SER A 249 41.16 -8.23 44.64
C SER A 249 41.54 -9.27 43.53
N LYS A 250 42.43 -8.88 42.57
CA LYS A 250 43.52 -9.63 41.85
C LYS A 250 43.22 -10.90 40.98
N LYS A 251 43.66 -10.95 39.69
CA LYS A 251 44.96 -11.46 39.10
C LYS A 251 45.09 -13.00 39.21
N ASP A 252 45.44 -13.84 38.22
CA ASP A 252 46.51 -13.90 37.18
C ASP A 252 46.10 -14.88 36.03
N ASN A 253 46.41 -14.69 34.74
CA ASN A 253 47.63 -15.01 33.96
C ASN A 253 48.12 -16.49 33.91
N VAL A 254 47.94 -17.20 32.78
CA VAL A 254 48.81 -18.28 32.28
C VAL A 254 48.83 -18.33 30.73
N ARG A 255 50.02 -18.45 30.13
CA ARG A 255 50.32 -18.58 28.68
C ARG A 255 51.05 -19.92 28.39
N LEU A 256 50.71 -20.53 27.24
CA LEU A 256 51.55 -21.29 26.24
C LEU A 256 52.18 -22.64 26.64
N PRO A 257 52.47 -23.62 25.71
CA PRO A 257 53.18 -23.50 24.40
C PRO A 257 52.61 -24.30 23.17
N VAL A 258 52.72 -23.82 21.91
CA VAL A 258 53.71 -24.08 20.80
C VAL A 258 53.61 -25.44 20.03
N ARG A 259 53.05 -25.40 18.80
CA ARG A 259 53.43 -25.88 17.41
C ARG A 259 54.16 -27.24 17.17
N PRO A 260 54.05 -27.90 15.96
CA PRO A 260 54.33 -27.33 14.60
C PRO A 260 53.44 -27.82 13.41
N SER A 261 53.07 -26.94 12.45
CA SER A 261 53.55 -26.74 11.06
C SER A 261 53.21 -27.81 9.99
N VAL A 262 52.55 -27.42 8.89
CA VAL A 262 52.98 -27.67 7.48
C VAL A 262 52.46 -26.53 6.59
N THR A 263 53.32 -26.08 5.69
CA THR A 263 53.20 -24.98 4.72
C THR A 263 52.90 -25.55 3.33
N ALA A 264 52.10 -24.84 2.52
CA ALA A 264 52.22 -24.88 1.06
C ALA A 264 51.95 -23.47 0.51
N PHE A 265 52.96 -22.90 -0.14
CA PHE A 265 52.93 -21.64 -0.88
C PHE A 265 52.50 -21.92 -2.33
N CYS A 266 51.60 -21.09 -2.86
CA CYS A 266 51.56 -20.76 -4.29
C CYS A 266 51.28 -19.27 -4.43
N SER A 267 52.32 -18.54 -4.83
CA SER A 267 52.28 -17.12 -5.18
C SER A 267 51.93 -17.01 -6.67
N LEU A 268 50.84 -16.31 -6.98
CA LEU A 268 50.57 -15.78 -8.31
C LEU A 268 50.32 -14.28 -8.14
N ASP A 269 51.34 -13.51 -8.49
CA ASP A 269 51.33 -12.05 -8.57
C ASP A 269 50.45 -11.64 -9.75
N CYS A 270 49.18 -11.36 -9.47
CA CYS A 270 48.31 -10.62 -10.36
C CYS A 270 48.08 -9.25 -9.71
N LYS A 271 48.80 -8.23 -10.19
CA LYS A 271 48.40 -6.82 -10.06
C LYS A 271 47.06 -6.60 -10.76
N GLY A 272 45.99 -7.07 -10.13
CA GLY A 272 44.61 -6.80 -10.50
C GLY A 272 44.19 -5.51 -9.80
N PHE A 273 43.85 -4.49 -10.58
CA PHE A 273 43.10 -3.34 -10.10
C PHE A 273 41.81 -3.83 -9.42
N VAL A 274 41.80 -3.88 -8.09
CA VAL A 274 40.57 -4.07 -7.33
C VAL A 274 39.86 -2.71 -7.33
N HIS A 275 39.09 -2.44 -8.37
CA HIS A 275 38.01 -1.47 -8.25
C HIS A 275 37.01 -2.03 -7.25
N LYS A 276 37.12 -1.56 -6.01
CA LYS A 276 36.10 -1.72 -4.98
C LYS A 276 34.86 -0.97 -5.49
N PHE A 277 34.00 -1.65 -6.25
CA PHE A 277 32.68 -1.14 -6.61
C PHE A 277 31.89 -1.03 -5.32
N GLU A 278 31.96 0.15 -4.71
CA GLU A 278 30.99 0.58 -3.72
C GLU A 278 29.65 0.64 -4.45
N ILE A 279 28.79 -0.37 -4.27
CA ILE A 279 27.42 -0.38 -4.79
C ILE A 279 26.66 0.72 -4.06
N LYS A 280 26.85 1.96 -4.52
CA LYS A 280 26.21 3.14 -3.98
C LYS A 280 24.73 3.10 -4.37
N ARG A 281 23.91 2.77 -3.37
CA ARG A 281 22.44 2.81 -3.29
C ARG A 281 21.72 1.63 -3.98
N SER A 282 21.01 0.87 -3.15
CA SER A 282 20.05 -0.16 -3.55
C SER A 282 18.93 0.44 -4.39
N PHE A 283 18.61 -0.19 -5.52
CA PHE A 283 17.48 0.16 -6.36
C PHE A 283 16.17 -0.31 -5.71
N SER A 284 15.28 0.61 -5.35
CA SER A 284 13.94 0.26 -4.86
C SER A 284 12.87 0.70 -5.84
N ILE A 285 12.18 -0.28 -6.44
CA ILE A 285 11.04 -0.01 -7.32
C ILE A 285 9.97 0.83 -6.62
N PHE A 286 9.71 0.49 -5.34
CA PHE A 286 8.70 1.15 -4.54
C PHE A 286 9.08 2.60 -4.30
N GLN A 287 10.35 2.92 -4.07
CA GLN A 287 10.79 4.32 -3.93
C GLN A 287 10.55 5.12 -5.20
N ILE A 288 10.84 4.55 -6.38
CA ILE A 288 10.65 5.24 -7.66
C ILE A 288 9.16 5.42 -7.95
N LEU A 289 8.35 4.38 -7.76
CA LEU A 289 6.91 4.47 -7.87
C LEU A 289 6.36 5.52 -6.91
N THR A 290 6.83 5.53 -5.66
CA THR A 290 6.40 6.51 -4.65
C THR A 290 6.74 7.94 -5.08
N GLU A 291 7.96 8.18 -5.59
CA GLU A 291 8.39 9.49 -6.11
C GLU A 291 7.51 9.96 -7.27
N HIS A 292 7.20 9.05 -8.20
CA HIS A 292 6.31 9.31 -9.33
C HIS A 292 4.88 9.66 -8.85
N LEU A 293 4.28 8.82 -8.00
CA LEU A 293 2.93 9.03 -7.47
C LEU A 293 2.84 10.30 -6.60
N ARG A 294 3.88 10.64 -5.82
CA ARG A 294 3.95 11.89 -5.04
C ARG A 294 3.88 13.12 -5.94
N THR A 295 4.60 13.09 -7.06
CA THR A 295 4.60 14.19 -8.04
C THR A 295 3.21 14.41 -8.60
N LYS A 296 2.51 13.32 -8.96
CA LYS A 296 1.13 13.39 -9.45
C LYS A 296 0.14 13.84 -8.38
N MET A 297 0.24 13.31 -7.17
CA MET A 297 -0.58 13.71 -6.03
C MET A 297 -0.44 15.22 -5.75
N ALA A 298 0.77 15.77 -5.74
CA ALA A 298 0.99 17.20 -5.58
C ALA A 298 0.33 18.03 -6.71
N ALA A 299 0.32 17.52 -7.94
CA ALA A 299 -0.40 18.16 -9.04
C ALA A 299 -1.91 18.13 -8.80
N ASN A 300 -2.48 16.98 -8.40
CA ASN A 300 -3.92 16.85 -8.10
C ASN A 300 -4.35 17.80 -6.98
N VAL A 301 -3.57 17.91 -5.89
CA VAL A 301 -3.85 18.85 -4.79
C VAL A 301 -3.89 20.29 -5.30
N ARG A 302 -2.92 20.70 -6.12
CA ARG A 302 -2.91 22.05 -6.72
C ARG A 302 -4.09 22.27 -7.66
N ASP A 303 -4.49 21.27 -8.41
CA ASP A 303 -5.62 21.37 -9.32
C ASP A 303 -6.96 21.41 -8.59
N LEU A 304 -7.09 20.79 -7.42
CA LEU A 304 -8.30 20.91 -6.59
C LEU A 304 -8.35 22.20 -5.77
N ALA A 305 -7.20 22.79 -5.42
CA ALA A 305 -7.14 24.03 -4.65
C ALA A 305 -7.54 25.28 -5.45
N LYS A 306 -7.50 25.23 -6.79
CA LYS A 306 -7.83 26.37 -7.65
C LYS A 306 -9.36 26.55 -7.70
N SER A 307 -9.86 27.68 -7.22
CA SER A 307 -11.31 27.97 -7.08
C SER A 307 -12.12 28.08 -8.38
N LYS A 308 -11.46 28.08 -9.56
CA LYS A 308 -12.07 28.19 -10.89
C LYS A 308 -11.68 27.05 -11.84
N VAL A 309 -11.44 25.87 -11.30
CA VAL A 309 -11.06 24.70 -12.09
C VAL A 309 -12.29 24.19 -12.82
N GLY A 310 -12.18 24.01 -14.13
CA GLY A 310 -13.24 23.38 -14.91
C GLY A 310 -13.57 22.01 -14.33
N LEU A 311 -14.86 21.63 -14.35
CA LEU A 311 -15.36 20.37 -13.79
C LEU A 311 -14.51 19.16 -14.25
N GLY A 312 -14.09 19.12 -15.52
CA GLY A 312 -13.26 18.04 -16.06
C GLY A 312 -11.91 17.86 -15.36
N SER A 313 -11.20 18.96 -15.06
CA SER A 313 -9.92 18.91 -14.33
C SER A 313 -10.10 18.45 -12.88
N ARG A 314 -11.19 18.87 -12.23
CA ARG A 314 -11.54 18.40 -10.88
C ARG A 314 -11.79 16.89 -10.88
N VAL A 315 -12.66 16.43 -11.76
CA VAL A 315 -13.01 15.02 -11.94
C VAL A 315 -11.73 14.18 -12.19
N SER A 316 -10.86 14.64 -13.09
CA SER A 316 -9.59 13.97 -13.37
C SER A 316 -8.68 13.88 -12.14
N ALA A 317 -8.62 14.92 -11.31
CA ALA A 317 -7.81 14.92 -10.09
C ALA A 317 -8.37 13.95 -9.03
N VAL A 318 -9.69 13.84 -8.90
CA VAL A 318 -10.33 12.89 -7.96
C VAL A 318 -10.09 11.44 -8.42
N VAL A 319 -10.36 11.12 -9.69
CA VAL A 319 -10.14 9.79 -10.27
C VAL A 319 -8.67 9.37 -10.16
N SER A 320 -7.74 10.28 -10.48
CA SER A 320 -6.29 10.05 -10.34
C SER A 320 -5.90 9.81 -8.87
N SER A 321 -6.42 10.61 -7.95
CA SER A 321 -6.14 10.46 -6.52
C SER A 321 -6.68 9.14 -5.96
N LEU A 322 -7.85 8.70 -6.41
CA LEU A 322 -8.40 7.40 -6.04
C LEU A 322 -7.54 6.24 -6.55
N ALA A 323 -7.02 6.33 -7.78
CA ALA A 323 -6.10 5.32 -8.31
C ALA A 323 -4.80 5.28 -7.49
N ILE A 324 -4.26 6.44 -7.09
CA ILE A 324 -3.10 6.53 -6.20
C ILE A 324 -3.40 5.88 -4.84
N VAL A 325 -4.59 6.06 -4.28
CA VAL A 325 -5.02 5.39 -3.03
C VAL A 325 -5.00 3.87 -3.18
N VAL A 326 -5.58 3.35 -4.27
CA VAL A 326 -5.59 1.90 -4.55
C VAL A 326 -4.16 1.36 -4.67
N LEU A 327 -3.30 2.03 -5.44
CA LEU A 327 -1.92 1.60 -5.64
C LEU A 327 -1.11 1.68 -4.34
N ALA A 328 -1.33 2.72 -3.54
CA ALA A 328 -0.63 2.88 -2.28
C ALA A 328 -0.98 1.76 -1.30
N TYR A 329 -2.24 1.33 -1.30
CA TYR A 329 -2.70 0.17 -0.56
C TYR A 329 -2.13 -1.15 -1.10
N LYS A 330 -2.28 -1.43 -2.40
CA LYS A 330 -1.86 -2.71 -3.01
C LYS A 330 -0.36 -2.95 -2.96
N HIS A 331 0.44 -1.90 -3.14
CA HIS A 331 1.88 -1.99 -3.23
C HIS A 331 2.61 -1.48 -1.97
N PHE A 332 1.87 -1.25 -0.88
CA PHE A 332 2.42 -0.78 0.39
C PHE A 332 3.31 0.45 0.23
N VAL A 333 2.86 1.41 -0.58
CA VAL A 333 3.59 2.67 -0.80
C VAL A 333 3.58 3.48 0.49
N GLU A 334 4.78 3.72 1.04
CA GLU A 334 4.93 4.50 2.26
C GLU A 334 4.70 6.00 2.01
N LEU A 335 3.48 6.44 2.30
CA LEU A 335 3.12 7.85 2.39
C LEU A 335 3.31 8.39 3.82
N LYS A 336 3.80 9.63 3.92
CA LYS A 336 3.83 10.40 5.16
C LYS A 336 2.41 10.78 5.57
N GLU A 337 2.21 11.12 6.83
CA GLU A 337 0.88 11.46 7.35
C GLU A 337 0.25 12.67 6.63
N ASN A 338 1.01 13.74 6.39
CA ASN A 338 0.54 14.91 5.65
C ASN A 338 0.21 14.62 4.17
N GLU A 339 0.98 13.73 3.55
CA GLU A 339 0.71 13.22 2.19
C GLU A 339 -0.60 12.44 2.15
N LEU A 340 -0.82 11.59 3.16
CA LEU A 340 -2.03 10.80 3.30
C LEU A 340 -3.28 11.66 3.49
N LYS A 341 -3.19 12.67 4.36
CA LYS A 341 -4.27 13.66 4.58
C LYS A 341 -4.63 14.40 3.30
N SER A 342 -3.61 14.90 2.61
CA SER A 342 -3.78 15.57 1.31
C SER A 342 -4.47 14.64 0.31
N LEU A 343 -4.04 13.38 0.23
CA LEU A 343 -4.61 12.39 -0.68
C LEU A 343 -6.08 12.07 -0.38
N LEU A 344 -6.45 11.87 0.89
CA LEU A 344 -7.85 11.65 1.28
C LEU A 344 -8.71 12.89 1.01
N SER A 345 -8.17 14.09 1.25
CA SER A 345 -8.88 15.33 0.97
C SER A 345 -9.19 15.51 -0.52
N CYS A 346 -8.35 14.95 -1.41
CA CYS A 346 -8.60 14.94 -2.85
C CYS A 346 -9.79 14.07 -3.26
N LEU A 347 -10.31 13.22 -2.37
CA LEU A 347 -11.47 12.35 -2.64
C LEU A 347 -12.81 13.02 -2.31
N ALA A 348 -12.80 14.29 -1.90
CA ALA A 348 -14.00 15.05 -1.58
C ALA A 348 -14.98 15.10 -2.76
N LEU A 349 -16.17 14.53 -2.54
CA LEU A 349 -17.30 14.63 -3.45
C LEU A 349 -18.05 15.94 -3.21
N GLU A 350 -18.45 16.59 -4.30
CA GLU A 350 -19.31 17.77 -4.27
C GLU A 350 -20.59 17.51 -5.05
N ALA A 351 -21.70 18.01 -4.53
CA ALA A 351 -22.98 18.06 -5.24
C ALA A 351 -22.91 19.11 -6.34
N ASP A 352 -23.53 18.81 -7.47
CA ASP A 352 -23.91 19.87 -8.40
C ASP A 352 -24.99 20.75 -7.73
N PRO A 353 -24.80 22.07 -7.63
CA PRO A 353 -25.81 22.93 -7.00
C PRO A 353 -27.10 23.07 -7.83
N THR A 354 -27.08 22.64 -9.09
CA THR A 354 -28.20 22.81 -10.04
C THR A 354 -28.97 21.52 -10.32
N GLU A 355 -28.34 20.36 -10.13
CA GLU A 355 -28.93 19.04 -10.35
C GLU A 355 -28.66 18.15 -9.13
N GLU A 356 -29.62 17.32 -8.70
CA GLU A 356 -29.37 16.27 -7.67
C GLU A 356 -28.50 15.14 -8.26
N LYS A 357 -27.30 15.50 -8.73
CA LYS A 357 -26.33 14.63 -9.38
C LYS A 357 -24.93 14.87 -8.86
N CYS A 358 -24.15 13.80 -8.89
CA CYS A 358 -22.74 13.81 -8.51
C CYS A 358 -21.93 13.35 -9.72
N THR A 359 -21.66 14.28 -10.64
CA THR A 359 -20.94 14.02 -11.89
C THR A 359 -19.56 13.39 -11.65
N VAL A 360 -18.91 13.76 -10.54
CA VAL A 360 -17.64 13.16 -10.11
C VAL A 360 -17.81 11.66 -9.82
N TYR A 361 -18.87 11.28 -9.10
CA TYR A 361 -19.10 9.87 -8.76
C TYR A 361 -19.50 9.04 -9.99
N GLU A 362 -20.31 9.60 -10.89
CA GLU A 362 -20.64 8.96 -12.18
C GLU A 362 -19.37 8.68 -13.00
N GLU A 363 -18.44 9.64 -13.07
CA GLU A 363 -17.16 9.42 -13.75
C GLU A 363 -16.31 8.36 -13.04
N ILE A 364 -16.26 8.37 -11.72
CA ILE A 364 -15.54 7.35 -10.95
C ILE A 364 -16.07 5.96 -11.31
N LEU A 365 -17.38 5.76 -11.41
CA LEU A 365 -17.96 4.48 -11.81
C LEU A 365 -17.58 4.07 -13.24
N ARG A 366 -17.41 5.04 -14.16
CA ARG A 366 -16.96 4.80 -15.53
C ARG A 366 -15.48 4.38 -15.59
N GLU A 367 -14.63 5.07 -14.83
CA GLU A 367 -13.18 4.82 -14.80
C GLU A 367 -12.82 3.59 -13.95
N PHE A 368 -13.59 3.30 -12.91
CA PHE A 368 -13.48 2.12 -12.03
C PHE A 368 -14.57 1.10 -12.37
N ASN A 369 -14.56 0.63 -13.61
CA ASN A 369 -15.59 -0.24 -14.18
C ASN A 369 -15.61 -1.67 -13.61
N SER A 370 -14.57 -2.08 -12.88
CA SER A 370 -14.48 -3.39 -12.24
C SER A 370 -14.96 -3.37 -10.79
N GLU A 371 -15.90 -4.26 -10.44
CA GLU A 371 -16.38 -4.44 -9.06
C GLU A 371 -15.25 -4.86 -8.11
N SER A 372 -14.31 -5.69 -8.55
CA SER A 372 -13.18 -6.12 -7.72
C SER A 372 -12.25 -4.96 -7.38
N ILE A 373 -11.99 -4.06 -8.33
CA ILE A 373 -11.17 -2.87 -8.08
C ILE A 373 -11.91 -1.87 -7.18
N ARG A 374 -13.23 -1.70 -7.33
CA ARG A 374 -14.04 -0.85 -6.43
C ARG A 374 -14.03 -1.38 -4.98
N ALA A 375 -14.13 -2.69 -4.79
CA ALA A 375 -13.98 -3.31 -3.48
C ALA A 375 -12.59 -3.06 -2.87
N ILE A 376 -11.53 -3.19 -3.67
CA ILE A 376 -10.16 -2.84 -3.24
C ILE A 376 -10.04 -1.36 -2.90
N ALA A 377 -10.69 -0.47 -3.65
CA ALA A 377 -10.69 0.96 -3.38
C ALA A 377 -11.39 1.29 -2.05
N ALA A 378 -12.51 0.63 -1.74
CA ALA A 378 -13.17 0.76 -0.44
C ALA A 378 -12.24 0.34 0.71
N ASP A 379 -11.61 -0.84 0.60
CA ASP A 379 -10.65 -1.33 1.60
C ASP A 379 -9.44 -0.40 1.75
N ALA A 380 -8.97 0.18 0.64
CA ALA A 380 -7.86 1.13 0.63
C ALA A 380 -8.25 2.41 1.40
N ILE A 381 -9.39 3.03 1.06
CA ILE A 381 -9.87 4.23 1.74
C ILE A 381 -10.05 3.96 3.23
N GLU A 382 -10.70 2.85 3.59
CA GLU A 382 -10.92 2.45 4.99
C GLU A 382 -9.61 2.38 5.77
N ARG A 383 -8.62 1.63 5.27
CA ARG A 383 -7.32 1.46 5.94
C ARG A 383 -6.54 2.75 6.06
N LEU A 384 -6.64 3.62 5.06
CA LEU A 384 -6.00 4.93 5.07
C LEU A 384 -6.66 5.88 6.10
N CYS A 385 -7.99 5.90 6.18
CA CYS A 385 -8.72 6.61 7.24
C CYS A 385 -8.28 6.09 8.61
N ASP A 386 -8.31 4.77 8.82
CA ASP A 386 -7.88 4.10 10.05
C ASP A 386 -6.44 4.47 10.48
N ARG A 387 -5.54 4.65 9.51
CA ARG A 387 -4.15 5.02 9.80
C ARG A 387 -4.03 6.45 10.32
N ILE A 388 -4.84 7.39 9.80
CA ILE A 388 -4.91 8.76 10.31
C ILE A 388 -5.53 8.77 11.71
N THR A 389 -6.63 8.05 11.91
CA THR A 389 -7.36 8.07 13.19
C THR A 389 -6.62 7.37 14.33
N LYS A 390 -5.70 6.44 14.05
CA LYS A 390 -4.93 5.71 15.09
C LYS A 390 -3.69 6.42 15.61
N ASN A 391 -3.09 7.31 14.82
CA ASN A 391 -1.71 7.78 15.03
C ASN A 391 -1.58 9.16 15.66
N THR A 392 -2.67 9.88 15.86
CA THR A 392 -2.60 11.29 16.26
C THR A 392 -3.19 11.52 17.65
N TRP A 393 -2.50 12.35 18.43
CA TRP A 393 -3.03 12.93 19.68
C TRP A 393 -4.07 14.03 19.43
N THR A 394 -4.12 14.50 18.17
CA THR A 394 -5.09 15.46 17.64
C THR A 394 -5.85 14.80 16.50
N VAL A 395 -7.15 14.63 16.65
CA VAL A 395 -8.07 14.23 15.59
C VAL A 395 -8.03 15.22 14.42
N ASP A 396 -7.40 14.78 13.34
CA ASP A 396 -7.64 15.41 12.05
C ASP A 396 -8.96 14.90 11.48
N TYR A 397 -9.87 15.80 11.11
CA TYR A 397 -11.17 15.45 10.54
C TYR A 397 -11.17 15.43 9.01
N GLU A 398 -10.04 15.69 8.33
CA GLU A 398 -9.96 15.70 6.86
C GLU A 398 -10.28 14.34 6.22
N TRP A 399 -10.05 13.23 6.93
CA TRP A 399 -10.40 11.90 6.42
C TRP A 399 -11.91 11.74 6.15
N LEU A 400 -12.77 12.54 6.80
CA LEU A 400 -14.21 12.54 6.56
C LEU A 400 -14.57 12.95 5.12
N LEU A 401 -13.69 13.67 4.42
CA LEU A 401 -13.90 14.06 3.02
C LEU A 401 -13.90 12.85 2.07
N ALA A 402 -13.23 11.75 2.44
CA ALA A 402 -13.18 10.52 1.64
C ALA A 402 -14.32 9.54 1.97
N VAL A 403 -15.03 9.76 3.07
CA VAL A 403 -16.05 8.83 3.59
C VAL A 403 -17.27 8.66 2.67
N PRO A 404 -17.79 9.70 1.98
CA PRO A 404 -18.88 9.51 1.02
C PRO A 404 -18.58 8.43 -0.03
N LEU A 405 -17.36 8.47 -0.57
CA LEU A 405 -16.93 7.50 -1.57
C LEU A 405 -16.79 6.08 -0.97
N LEU A 406 -16.33 5.98 0.28
CA LEU A 406 -16.28 4.72 1.02
C LEU A 406 -17.67 4.10 1.19
N HIS A 407 -18.66 4.88 1.64
CA HIS A 407 -20.03 4.38 1.81
C HIS A 407 -20.62 3.92 0.47
N PHE A 408 -20.40 4.68 -0.61
CA PHE A 408 -20.93 4.34 -1.92
C PHE A 408 -20.32 3.07 -2.50
N PHE A 409 -19.01 2.86 -2.36
CA PHE A 409 -18.39 1.61 -2.82
C PHE A 409 -18.77 0.39 -2.00
N LYS A 410 -19.11 0.56 -0.72
CA LYS A 410 -19.65 -0.52 0.10
C LYS A 410 -21.12 -0.80 -0.15
N GLY A 411 -21.84 0.16 -0.73
CA GLY A 411 -23.29 0.11 -0.87
C GLY A 411 -24.02 0.47 0.43
N ASP A 412 -23.34 1.08 1.39
CA ASP A 412 -23.92 1.52 2.66
C ASP A 412 -24.85 2.73 2.47
N SER A 413 -24.58 3.53 1.44
CA SER A 413 -25.43 4.63 1.00
C SER A 413 -25.38 4.82 -0.51
N LYS A 414 -26.25 5.68 -1.02
CA LYS A 414 -26.29 6.11 -2.42
C LYS A 414 -26.35 7.63 -2.50
N PRO A 415 -25.83 8.25 -3.58
CA PRO A 415 -25.90 9.69 -3.76
C PRO A 415 -27.33 10.22 -3.61
N PHE A 416 -27.50 11.26 -2.79
CA PHE A 416 -28.75 11.99 -2.54
C PHE A 416 -29.90 11.19 -1.94
N GLU A 417 -29.72 9.90 -1.63
CA GLU A 417 -30.73 9.07 -0.97
C GLU A 417 -30.59 9.16 0.56
N GLU A 418 -31.72 9.12 1.29
CA GLU A 418 -31.66 8.97 2.76
C GLU A 418 -31.17 7.56 3.12
N PRO A 419 -30.26 7.43 4.09
CA PRO A 419 -29.82 6.11 4.52
C PRO A 419 -30.98 5.34 5.12
N GLU A 420 -31.04 4.05 4.81
CA GLU A 420 -31.96 3.15 5.46
C GLU A 420 -31.77 3.22 6.99
N MET A 421 -32.84 3.06 7.75
CA MET A 421 -32.78 2.98 9.21
C MET A 421 -32.20 1.61 9.58
N GLY A 422 -30.87 1.48 9.43
CA GLY A 422 -30.12 0.26 9.66
C GLY A 422 -30.05 -0.07 11.14
N GLY A 423 -31.07 -0.77 11.64
CA GLY A 423 -31.12 -1.30 13.00
C GLY A 423 -31.05 -0.21 14.09
N PRO A 424 -30.83 -0.63 15.35
CA PRO A 424 -30.75 0.28 16.48
C PRO A 424 -29.46 1.14 16.46
N PRO A 425 -29.45 2.34 17.07
CA PRO A 425 -28.29 3.25 17.07
C PRO A 425 -27.02 2.76 17.79
N ASP A 426 -27.07 1.63 18.48
CA ASP A 426 -25.89 0.95 19.04
C ASP A 426 -25.14 0.14 17.97
N ASN A 427 -25.74 -0.08 16.80
CA ASN A 427 -25.09 -0.70 15.66
C ASN A 427 -24.20 0.31 14.92
N SER A 428 -22.94 -0.04 14.68
CA SER A 428 -21.99 0.77 13.91
C SER A 428 -22.43 0.99 12.45
N ALA A 429 -23.23 0.10 11.87
CA ALA A 429 -23.84 0.28 10.56
C ALA A 429 -24.79 1.50 10.51
N TRP A 430 -25.51 1.80 11.61
CA TRP A 430 -26.38 2.98 11.70
C TRP A 430 -25.60 4.28 11.48
N TRP A 431 -24.36 4.31 11.96
CA TRP A 431 -23.44 5.44 11.84
C TRP A 431 -22.63 5.44 10.54
N GLY A 432 -22.70 4.40 9.71
CA GLY A 432 -21.81 4.21 8.55
C GLY A 432 -20.36 3.87 8.94
N THR A 433 -20.14 3.29 10.13
CA THR A 433 -18.78 3.12 10.69
C THR A 433 -18.40 1.67 10.94
N GLU A 434 -19.10 0.69 10.36
CA GLU A 434 -18.96 -0.74 10.71
C GLU A 434 -17.52 -1.26 10.70
N LYS A 435 -16.72 -0.78 9.74
CA LYS A 435 -15.33 -1.22 9.56
C LYS A 435 -14.28 -0.14 9.90
N LEU A 436 -14.71 1.03 10.33
CA LEU A 436 -13.79 2.07 10.78
C LEU A 436 -13.40 1.80 12.23
N SER A 437 -12.10 1.82 12.52
CA SER A 437 -11.57 1.60 13.86
C SER A 437 -11.70 2.88 14.70
N LEU A 438 -12.93 3.22 15.07
CA LEU A 438 -13.26 4.44 15.81
C LEU A 438 -13.17 4.30 17.34
N ALA A 439 -12.83 3.10 17.83
CA ALA A 439 -12.80 2.81 19.27
C ALA A 439 -11.81 3.67 20.08
N LYS A 440 -10.95 4.45 19.41
CA LYS A 440 -9.91 5.29 20.01
C LYS A 440 -10.24 6.78 20.05
N PHE A 441 -11.38 7.21 19.50
CA PHE A 441 -11.77 8.62 19.57
C PHE A 441 -12.12 8.97 21.02
N ASP A 442 -11.21 9.64 21.72
CA ASP A 442 -11.53 10.31 22.97
C ASP A 442 -12.41 11.52 22.64
N ARG A 443 -13.72 11.33 22.75
CA ARG A 443 -14.75 12.33 22.44
C ARG A 443 -14.74 13.52 23.40
N PHE A 444 -13.78 13.61 24.32
CA PHE A 444 -13.69 14.69 25.30
C PHE A 444 -12.52 15.64 25.07
N VAL A 445 -11.60 15.35 24.13
CA VAL A 445 -10.53 16.27 23.75
C VAL A 445 -11.10 17.36 22.84
N LYS A 446 -10.83 18.63 23.18
CA LYS A 446 -11.36 19.81 22.47
C LYS A 446 -10.57 20.02 21.19
N GLU A 447 -11.26 19.99 20.03
CA GLU A 447 -10.60 19.99 18.72
C GLU A 447 -11.33 20.83 17.67
N ASN A 448 -10.63 21.22 16.61
CA ASN A 448 -11.12 22.15 15.59
C ASN A 448 -11.98 21.48 14.51
N PHE A 449 -13.08 20.82 14.90
CA PHE A 449 -14.04 20.26 13.93
C PHE A 449 -14.63 21.35 13.00
N LEU A 450 -14.81 22.57 13.53
CA LEU A 450 -15.40 23.68 12.78
C LEU A 450 -14.62 24.07 11.52
N ASP A 451 -13.32 23.79 11.47
CA ASP A 451 -12.46 24.15 10.33
C ASP A 451 -12.75 23.29 9.08
N VAL A 452 -13.18 22.03 9.28
CA VAL A 452 -13.51 21.11 8.16
C VAL A 452 -14.97 21.22 7.73
N LEU A 453 -15.84 21.73 8.61
CA LEU A 453 -17.28 21.69 8.42
C LEU A 453 -17.77 22.41 7.14
N PRO A 454 -17.24 23.59 6.76
CA PRO A 454 -17.59 24.23 5.49
C PRO A 454 -17.27 23.35 4.27
N ARG A 455 -16.20 22.54 4.34
CA ARG A 455 -15.78 21.65 3.25
C ARG A 455 -16.68 20.41 3.15
N LEU A 456 -17.27 19.99 4.27
CA LEU A 456 -18.21 18.86 4.32
C LEU A 456 -19.64 19.25 3.93
N ALA A 457 -19.97 20.54 3.87
CA ALA A 457 -21.34 21.01 3.61
C ALA A 457 -21.93 20.42 2.32
N SER A 458 -21.16 20.42 1.23
CA SER A 458 -21.58 19.83 -0.05
C SER A 458 -21.68 18.30 0.04
N ALA A 459 -20.72 17.67 0.74
CA ALA A 459 -20.71 16.22 0.93
C ALA A 459 -21.92 15.69 1.72
N PHE A 460 -22.50 16.46 2.64
CA PHE A 460 -23.73 16.07 3.35
C PHE A 460 -24.97 15.99 2.46
N ALA A 461 -25.01 16.78 1.38
CA ALA A 461 -26.08 16.70 0.40
C ALA A 461 -25.92 15.44 -0.46
N VAL A 462 -24.68 15.14 -0.86
CA VAL A 462 -24.33 13.97 -1.68
C VAL A 462 -24.51 12.68 -0.88
N ASP A 463 -23.95 12.59 0.32
CA ASP A 463 -24.04 11.40 1.16
C ASP A 463 -24.74 11.74 2.48
N ARG A 464 -26.01 11.39 2.55
CA ARG A 464 -26.84 11.69 3.72
C ARG A 464 -26.43 10.85 4.95
N LEU A 465 -25.77 9.70 4.76
CA LEU A 465 -25.21 8.87 5.83
C LEU A 465 -24.02 9.55 6.52
N LEU A 466 -23.24 10.36 5.79
CA LEU A 466 -22.11 11.11 6.33
C LEU A 466 -22.50 11.96 7.54
N ARG A 467 -23.72 12.50 7.56
CA ARG A 467 -24.24 13.28 8.70
C ARG A 467 -24.21 12.46 9.98
N ARG A 468 -24.65 11.20 9.92
CA ARG A 468 -24.58 10.27 11.07
C ARG A 468 -23.12 9.96 11.40
N THR A 469 -22.29 9.65 10.41
CA THR A 469 -20.86 9.38 10.63
C THR A 469 -20.16 10.53 11.35
N VAL A 470 -20.43 11.78 10.96
CA VAL A 470 -19.92 12.97 11.62
C VAL A 470 -20.40 13.04 13.07
N LEU A 471 -21.70 12.90 13.32
CA LEU A 471 -22.23 12.86 14.69
C LEU A 471 -21.62 11.74 15.55
N CYS A 472 -21.18 10.64 14.93
CA CYS A 472 -20.47 9.56 15.61
C CYS A 472 -19.04 9.95 16.02
N VAL A 473 -18.36 10.85 15.31
CA VAL A 473 -16.93 11.14 15.57
C VAL A 473 -16.67 12.50 16.20
N ILE A 474 -17.60 13.44 16.12
CA ILE A 474 -17.41 14.75 16.73
C ILE A 474 -17.47 14.66 18.25
N ASN A 475 -16.75 15.57 18.89
CA ASN A 475 -16.88 15.79 20.31
C ASN A 475 -18.32 16.23 20.65
N ILE A 476 -18.88 15.68 21.73
CA ILE A 476 -20.24 15.98 22.19
C ILE A 476 -20.47 17.49 22.40
N TRP A 477 -19.42 18.24 22.76
CA TRP A 477 -19.48 19.69 22.96
C TRP A 477 -19.76 20.46 21.64
N HIS A 478 -19.41 19.90 20.49
CA HIS A 478 -19.67 20.51 19.18
C HIS A 478 -21.08 20.23 18.65
N VAL A 479 -21.86 19.32 19.26
CA VAL A 479 -23.22 19.00 18.78
C VAL A 479 -24.13 20.23 18.76
N ASN A 480 -23.97 21.15 19.73
CA ASN A 480 -24.73 22.41 19.74
C ASN A 480 -24.29 23.36 18.62
N GLU A 481 -23.02 23.40 18.25
CA GLU A 481 -22.54 24.25 17.16
C GLU A 481 -23.02 23.70 15.82
N VAL A 482 -22.99 22.37 15.68
CA VAL A 482 -23.42 21.64 14.49
C VAL A 482 -24.94 21.73 14.28
N SER A 483 -25.74 21.75 15.35
CA SER A 483 -27.20 21.89 15.26
C SER A 483 -27.64 23.25 14.73
N LEU A 484 -26.86 24.31 14.98
CA LEU A 484 -27.16 25.67 14.49
C LEU A 484 -27.03 25.81 12.98
N ILE A 485 -26.28 24.91 12.33
CA ILE A 485 -25.97 24.99 10.90
C ILE A 485 -27.09 24.39 10.04
N LYS A 486 -28.11 23.77 10.66
CA LYS A 486 -29.32 23.23 9.99
C LYS A 486 -29.04 22.19 8.89
N LEU A 487 -27.85 21.59 8.87
CA LEU A 487 -27.49 20.50 7.95
C LEU A 487 -27.87 19.11 8.49
N PHE A 488 -28.13 19.01 9.79
CA PHE A 488 -28.40 17.77 10.50
C PHE A 488 -29.87 17.67 10.86
N SER A 489 -30.45 16.48 10.68
CA SER A 489 -31.84 16.25 11.05
C SER A 489 -31.99 16.27 12.58
N VAL A 490 -33.12 16.78 13.06
CA VAL A 490 -33.45 16.76 14.49
C VAL A 490 -33.44 15.33 15.05
N PRO A 491 -33.98 14.30 14.35
CA PRO A 491 -33.87 12.91 14.79
C PRO A 491 -32.42 12.44 14.98
N ASP A 492 -31.53 12.69 14.02
CA ASP A 492 -30.13 12.23 14.12
C ASP A 492 -29.41 12.90 15.30
N LEU A 493 -29.65 14.20 15.52
CA LEU A 493 -29.10 14.94 16.67
C LEU A 493 -29.60 14.36 18.00
N CYS A 494 -30.90 14.08 18.11
CA CYS A 494 -31.48 13.44 19.30
C CYS A 494 -30.85 12.07 19.56
N VAL A 495 -30.68 11.24 18.53
CA VAL A 495 -30.05 9.93 18.65
C VAL A 495 -28.61 10.06 19.11
N ALA A 496 -27.81 10.95 18.51
CA ALA A 496 -26.43 11.18 18.92
C ALA A 496 -26.32 11.63 20.39
N LEU A 497 -27.19 12.54 20.84
CA LEU A 497 -27.26 12.93 22.24
C LEU A 497 -27.65 11.75 23.13
N MET A 498 -28.66 10.95 22.77
CA MET A 498 -29.07 9.80 23.58
C MET A 498 -28.00 8.72 23.71
N VAL A 499 -27.27 8.43 22.63
CA VAL A 499 -26.27 7.36 22.59
C VAL A 499 -24.97 7.78 23.28
N PHE A 500 -24.51 9.01 23.06
CA PHE A 500 -23.17 9.41 23.49
C PHE A 500 -23.14 10.26 24.76
N PHE A 501 -24.28 10.75 25.25
CA PHE A 501 -24.31 11.49 26.51
C PHE A 501 -24.13 10.52 27.69
N PRO A 502 -23.04 10.63 28.48
CA PRO A 502 -22.77 9.64 29.51
C PRO A 502 -23.79 9.77 30.64
N ARG A 503 -24.62 8.74 30.82
CA ARG A 503 -25.63 8.67 31.90
C ARG A 503 -25.02 8.88 33.30
N SER A 504 -23.73 8.56 33.47
CA SER A 504 -23.01 8.63 34.75
C SER A 504 -22.30 9.96 35.03
N TRP A 505 -22.12 10.85 34.04
CA TRP A 505 -21.33 12.09 34.18
C TRP A 505 -22.16 13.35 34.45
N VAL A 506 -23.48 13.19 34.60
CA VAL A 506 -24.40 14.27 34.91
C VAL A 506 -24.30 14.64 36.39
N SER A 507 -23.14 15.15 36.82
CA SER A 507 -23.10 15.98 38.02
C SER A 507 -23.94 17.23 37.72
N LYS A 508 -24.86 17.59 38.63
CA LYS A 508 -25.91 18.60 38.46
C LYS A 508 -25.44 19.99 37.98
N ILE A 509 -24.13 20.25 37.97
CA ILE A 509 -23.54 21.57 37.74
C ILE A 509 -23.29 21.88 36.25
N LYS A 510 -23.09 20.88 35.36
CA LYS A 510 -22.86 21.14 33.92
C LYS A 510 -24.11 21.14 33.04
N VAL A 511 -25.26 20.68 33.53
CA VAL A 511 -26.52 20.63 32.75
C VAL A 511 -27.08 22.04 32.48
N ARG A 512 -26.77 23.03 33.33
CA ARG A 512 -27.26 24.41 33.13
C ARG A 512 -26.80 25.04 31.82
N ASN A 513 -25.60 24.71 31.33
CA ASN A 513 -25.12 25.21 30.04
C ASN A 513 -25.76 24.47 28.84
N TYR A 514 -26.30 23.25 29.04
CA TYR A 514 -27.04 22.52 28.01
C TYR A 514 -28.42 23.11 27.73
N PHE A 515 -29.03 23.85 28.66
CA PHE A 515 -30.36 24.45 28.43
C PHE A 515 -30.39 25.55 27.35
N GLY A 516 -29.24 25.95 26.78
CA GLY A 516 -29.20 26.69 25.52
C GLY A 516 -29.80 25.91 24.34
N ILE A 517 -29.71 24.58 24.36
CA ILE A 517 -30.27 23.67 23.35
C ILE A 517 -31.81 23.67 23.41
N LYS A 518 -32.43 23.99 24.55
CA LYS A 518 -33.89 24.07 24.66
C LYS A 518 -34.49 25.08 23.67
N LYS A 519 -33.80 26.20 23.42
CA LYS A 519 -34.21 27.20 22.41
C LYS A 519 -34.08 26.72 20.96
N VAL A 520 -33.29 25.67 20.70
CA VAL A 520 -33.13 25.07 19.36
C VAL A 520 -34.26 24.07 19.07
N PHE A 521 -34.79 23.39 20.10
CA PHE A 521 -35.94 22.48 19.96
C PHE A 521 -37.30 23.16 20.14
N GLU A 522 -37.34 24.36 20.74
CA GLU A 522 -38.55 25.20 20.84
C GLU A 522 -38.82 26.03 19.57
N LYS A 523 -37.92 26.04 18.59
CA LYS A 523 -38.08 26.65 17.25
C LYS A 523 -38.09 25.57 16.18
#